data_AF-A0A7K1LA92-F1
#
_entry.id   AF-A0A7K1LA92-F1
#
_cell.length_a   1.000
_cell.length_b   1.000
_cell.length_c   1.000
_cell.angle_alpha   90.00
_cell.angle_beta   90.00
_cell.angle_gamma   90.00
#
_symmetry.space_group_name_H-M   'P 1'
#
loop_
_entity.id
_entity.type
_entity.pdbx_description
1 polymer ?
#
loop_
_entity_poly.entity_id
_entity_poly.type
_entity_poly.pdbx_seq_one_letter_code
_entity_poly.pdbx_strand_id
1 'polypeptide(L)'
;MPTNTLTPPRTDIGAPPVRSSRMGWLDALRGLAAMVVVFEHSLDVLLPEVRRTASPWFDFGRYGVFVFFLVSGYVVPFSLERRGNVREFWIGRFFRLYPAWLVAVGLALLLGATGVSWGLPAALDERPWTSALAHLTMLQDLLGVPNAVNVLWTLSYEMVFYLLVTALFLAGARRASARVALGFGVAAAILGVALPSGLLASRWPGGTTFVAALVLVAGLAALLSGRRAVRRAGVAVVATLALTLLILDSRIGGVESLCIIATMFAGTAVRAVQDGRLRPWPGAAMVAVVPVLVLIAGLRTPPAWALSGGPQPLGRDWSIAVAAAWLTFLGGLALRHRAMPRVLVWLGLVSYSVYLLHPMVVQVIWRLTGEPASIPGHQRLAWYVVLVSAVLVSAWLAHRYVERPAQRLGRRLAHAR
;
A
#
# COMPACT_ATOMS: atom_id res chain seq x y z
N MET A 1 -0.12 -41.42 37.49
CA MET A 1 -1.29 -41.79 36.65
C MET A 1 -1.86 -40.53 36.04
N PRO A 2 -2.21 -40.54 34.74
CA PRO A 2 -2.72 -39.38 34.01
C PRO A 2 -4.23 -39.24 34.21
N THR A 3 -4.71 -38.04 34.55
CA THR A 3 -6.13 -37.71 34.43
C THR A 3 -6.33 -36.81 33.22
N ASN A 4 -6.68 -37.49 32.14
CA ASN A 4 -7.25 -36.97 30.92
C ASN A 4 -8.59 -36.27 31.24
N THR A 5 -8.71 -34.97 30.97
CA THR A 5 -10.03 -34.32 30.80
C THR A 5 -10.01 -33.46 29.54
N LEU A 6 -10.17 -34.17 28.43
CA LEU A 6 -10.79 -33.65 27.21
C LEU A 6 -12.23 -33.24 27.54
N THR A 7 -12.41 -32.06 28.09
CA THR A 7 -13.71 -31.39 28.09
C THR A 7 -13.49 -30.06 27.36
N PRO A 8 -13.98 -29.90 26.11
CA PRO A 8 -13.94 -28.59 25.49
C PRO A 8 -14.70 -27.62 26.41
N PRO A 9 -14.20 -26.39 26.63
CA PRO A 9 -14.93 -25.40 27.41
C PRO A 9 -16.31 -25.29 26.78
N ARG A 10 -17.35 -25.46 27.62
CA ARG A 10 -18.74 -25.19 27.23
C ARG A 10 -18.75 -23.86 26.50
N THR A 11 -18.99 -23.90 25.20
CA THR A 11 -19.26 -22.69 24.44
C THR A 11 -20.51 -22.09 25.04
N ASP A 12 -20.39 -20.96 25.74
CA ASP A 12 -21.53 -20.17 26.17
C ASP A 12 -22.32 -19.79 24.92
N ILE A 13 -23.36 -20.58 24.61
CA ILE A 13 -24.31 -20.33 23.54
C ILE A 13 -25.08 -19.08 23.96
N GLY A 14 -24.67 -17.92 23.42
CA GLY A 14 -25.24 -16.62 23.77
C GLY A 14 -24.21 -15.54 24.12
N ALA A 15 -22.93 -15.89 24.29
CA ALA A 15 -21.90 -14.87 24.45
C ALA A 15 -21.78 -14.03 23.15
N PRO A 16 -21.82 -12.69 23.21
CA PRO A 16 -21.60 -11.87 22.03
C PRO A 16 -20.24 -12.26 21.42
N PRO A 17 -20.14 -12.37 20.09
CA PRO A 17 -18.91 -12.84 19.45
C PRO A 17 -17.75 -12.01 19.99
N VAL A 18 -16.76 -12.68 20.60
CA VAL A 18 -15.58 -12.06 21.20
C VAL A 18 -15.03 -11.06 20.19
N ARG A 19 -15.22 -9.77 20.46
CA ARG A 19 -14.71 -8.71 19.60
C ARG A 19 -13.20 -8.81 19.69
N SER A 20 -12.57 -9.38 18.67
CA SER A 20 -11.11 -9.47 18.57
C SER A 20 -10.52 -8.11 18.95
N SER A 21 -9.64 -8.08 19.96
CA SER A 21 -9.09 -6.82 20.44
C SER A 21 -8.42 -6.11 19.26
N ARG A 22 -8.81 -4.85 19.08
CA ARG A 22 -8.29 -4.04 18.00
C ARG A 22 -6.79 -3.88 18.23
N MET A 23 -5.98 -4.16 17.21
CA MET A 23 -4.52 -4.06 17.31
C MET A 23 -4.08 -2.59 17.27
N GLY A 24 -4.23 -1.89 18.39
CA GLY A 24 -3.99 -0.45 18.49
C GLY A 24 -2.59 -0.02 18.07
N TRP A 25 -1.57 -0.87 18.23
CA TRP A 25 -0.20 -0.59 17.79
C TRP A 25 -0.09 -0.48 16.26
N LEU A 26 -0.84 -1.28 15.49
CA LEU A 26 -0.86 -1.16 14.03
C LEU A 26 -1.58 0.11 13.59
N ASP A 27 -2.68 0.47 14.25
CA ASP A 27 -3.36 1.74 14.00
C ASP A 27 -2.40 2.91 14.31
N ALA A 28 -1.67 2.86 15.43
CA ALA A 28 -0.68 3.89 15.77
C ALA A 28 0.44 4.04 14.73
N LEU A 29 1.00 2.93 14.24
CA LEU A 29 2.01 2.95 13.17
C LEU A 29 1.45 3.56 11.87
N ARG A 30 0.20 3.22 11.50
CA ARG A 30 -0.48 3.82 10.34
C ARG A 30 -0.73 5.31 10.50
N GLY A 31 -1.10 5.75 11.71
CA GLY A 31 -1.31 7.15 12.03
C GLY A 31 -0.02 7.96 11.92
N LEU A 32 1.08 7.44 12.47
CA LEU A 32 2.41 8.03 12.34
C LEU A 32 2.82 8.12 10.86
N ALA A 33 2.73 7.02 10.12
CA ALA A 33 3.08 6.96 8.71
C ALA A 33 2.29 7.96 7.86
N ALA A 34 0.96 8.08 8.07
CA ALA A 34 0.14 9.06 7.38
C ALA A 34 0.64 10.48 7.60
N MET A 35 0.95 10.85 8.86
CA MET A 35 1.41 12.19 9.17
C MET A 35 2.80 12.50 8.61
N VAL A 36 3.71 11.51 8.55
CA VAL A 36 5.01 11.71 7.91
C VAL A 36 4.88 11.89 6.40
N VAL A 37 3.93 11.21 5.74
CA VAL A 37 3.65 11.45 4.31
C VAL A 37 3.06 12.84 4.07
N VAL A 38 2.17 13.32 4.96
CA VAL A 38 1.65 14.70 4.90
C VAL A 38 2.78 15.70 5.07
N PHE A 39 3.67 15.46 6.03
CA PHE A 39 4.85 16.28 6.26
C PHE A 39 5.75 16.34 5.03
N GLU A 40 6.08 15.19 4.44
CA GLU A 40 6.88 15.09 3.22
C GLU A 40 6.33 15.97 2.08
N HIS A 41 5.04 15.88 1.78
CA HIS A 41 4.43 16.68 0.70
C HIS A 41 4.23 18.15 1.06
N SER A 42 4.30 18.51 2.34
CA SER A 42 4.29 19.91 2.77
C SER A 42 5.67 20.59 2.64
N LEU A 43 6.75 19.81 2.49
CA LEU A 43 8.11 20.35 2.44
C LEU A 43 8.33 21.27 1.25
N ASP A 44 7.87 20.88 0.07
CA ASP A 44 8.03 21.69 -1.15
C ASP A 44 7.28 23.03 -1.07
N VAL A 45 6.16 23.06 -0.34
CA VAL A 45 5.26 24.21 -0.30
C VAL A 45 5.57 25.15 0.87
N LEU A 46 5.95 24.61 2.03
CA LEU A 46 6.01 25.37 3.29
C LEU A 46 7.39 25.34 3.94
N LEU A 47 8.20 24.29 3.70
CA LEU A 47 9.47 24.07 4.40
C LEU A 47 10.62 23.72 3.43
N PRO A 48 10.89 24.55 2.40
CA PRO A 48 11.93 24.28 1.40
C PRO A 48 13.35 24.20 1.97
N GLU A 49 13.61 24.80 3.13
CA GLU A 49 14.89 24.66 3.83
C GLU A 49 15.08 23.22 4.31
N VAL A 50 14.04 22.64 4.92
CA VAL A 50 14.06 21.25 5.38
C VAL A 50 14.20 20.29 4.19
N ARG A 51 13.50 20.56 3.09
CA ARG A 51 13.65 19.81 1.82
C ARG A 51 15.12 19.78 1.36
N ARG A 52 15.81 20.92 1.39
CA ARG A 52 17.21 21.02 0.93
C ARG A 52 18.21 20.41 1.90
N THR A 53 17.98 20.51 3.21
CA THR A 53 18.97 20.07 4.21
C THR A 53 18.77 18.63 4.68
N ALA A 54 17.54 18.16 4.79
CA ALA A 54 17.22 16.87 5.40
C ALA A 54 16.91 15.77 4.36
N SER A 55 16.13 16.07 3.31
CA SER A 55 15.73 15.07 2.31
C SER A 55 16.90 14.36 1.59
N PRO A 56 18.07 14.99 1.35
CA PRO A 56 19.23 14.28 0.79
C PRO A 56 19.79 13.16 1.68
N TRP A 57 19.42 13.14 2.97
CA TRP A 57 19.87 12.15 3.94
C TRP A 57 18.75 11.18 4.34
N PHE A 58 17.49 11.57 4.17
CA PHE A 58 16.34 10.79 4.62
C PHE A 58 15.09 11.08 3.77
N ASP A 59 14.60 10.06 3.08
CA ASP A 59 13.35 10.14 2.34
C ASP A 59 12.14 9.90 3.27
N PHE A 60 11.50 10.99 3.72
CA PHE A 60 10.34 10.92 4.62
C PHE A 60 9.14 10.20 3.97
N GLY A 61 8.93 10.40 2.67
CA GLY A 61 7.83 9.79 1.94
C GLY A 61 7.95 8.27 1.90
N ARG A 62 9.13 7.78 1.50
CA ARG A 62 9.44 6.35 1.44
C ARG A 62 9.39 5.71 2.80
N TYR A 63 9.90 6.36 3.83
CA TYR A 63 9.75 5.90 5.21
C TYR A 63 8.27 5.63 5.55
N GLY A 64 7.39 6.62 5.36
CA GLY A 64 5.97 6.48 5.69
C GLY A 64 5.28 5.39 4.88
N VAL A 65 5.56 5.31 3.58
CA VAL A 65 5.00 4.31 2.67
C VAL A 65 5.46 2.89 3.01
N PHE A 66 6.73 2.68 3.35
CA PHE A 66 7.22 1.35 3.76
C PHE A 66 6.64 0.90 5.11
N VAL A 67 6.37 1.82 6.05
CA VAL A 67 5.61 1.49 7.27
C VAL A 67 4.19 1.02 6.91
N PHE A 68 3.51 1.69 5.97
CA PHE A 68 2.21 1.22 5.48
C PHE A 68 2.27 -0.18 4.87
N PHE A 69 3.28 -0.45 4.02
CA PHE A 69 3.44 -1.75 3.39
C PHE A 69 3.72 -2.87 4.39
N LEU A 70 4.54 -2.64 5.41
CA LEU A 70 4.76 -3.58 6.51
C LEU A 70 3.45 -3.89 7.26
N VAL A 71 2.68 -2.85 7.59
CA VAL A 71 1.39 -3.00 8.27
C VAL A 71 0.37 -3.74 7.39
N SER A 72 0.25 -3.39 6.11
CA SER A 72 -0.64 -4.08 5.17
C SER A 72 -0.23 -5.55 5.00
N GLY A 73 1.07 -5.82 4.87
CA GLY A 73 1.64 -7.16 4.81
C GLY A 73 1.31 -8.03 6.03
N TYR A 74 1.29 -7.44 7.22
CA TYR A 74 0.95 -8.11 8.47
C TYR A 74 -0.55 -8.39 8.62
N VAL A 75 -1.43 -7.49 8.17
CA VAL A 75 -2.88 -7.57 8.42
C VAL A 75 -3.66 -8.29 7.32
N VAL A 76 -3.28 -8.10 6.06
CA VAL A 76 -4.10 -8.51 4.91
C VAL A 76 -4.25 -10.04 4.82
N PRO A 77 -3.19 -10.86 4.86
CA PRO A 77 -3.33 -12.32 4.80
C PRO A 77 -4.12 -12.87 5.98
N PHE A 78 -3.89 -12.33 7.18
CA PHE A 78 -4.67 -12.67 8.37
C PHE A 78 -6.17 -12.43 8.18
N SER A 79 -6.54 -11.33 7.52
CA SER A 79 -7.95 -11.03 7.24
C SER A 79 -8.60 -12.01 6.24
N LEU A 80 -7.83 -12.50 5.26
CA LEU A 80 -8.30 -13.49 4.28
C LEU A 80 -8.49 -14.84 4.97
N GLU A 81 -7.52 -15.26 5.78
CA GLU A 81 -7.57 -16.54 6.48
C GLU A 81 -8.65 -16.58 7.55
N ARG A 82 -8.85 -15.50 8.30
CA ARG A 82 -9.92 -15.40 9.30
C ARG A 82 -11.31 -15.51 8.69
N ARG A 83 -11.50 -14.99 7.47
CA ARG A 83 -12.77 -15.10 6.74
C ARG A 83 -12.92 -16.47 6.07
N GLY A 84 -11.82 -17.06 5.60
CA GLY A 84 -11.83 -18.35 4.88
C GLY A 84 -12.46 -18.29 3.48
N ASN A 85 -13.04 -17.16 3.09
CA ASN A 85 -13.79 -16.97 1.86
C ASN A 85 -13.21 -15.82 1.03
N VAL A 86 -12.78 -16.14 -0.20
CA VAL A 86 -12.17 -15.17 -1.14
C VAL A 86 -13.18 -14.10 -1.55
N ARG A 87 -14.46 -14.45 -1.74
CA ARG A 87 -15.52 -13.48 -2.08
C ARG A 87 -15.67 -12.44 -0.97
N GLU A 88 -15.74 -12.87 0.28
CA GLU A 88 -15.85 -11.97 1.43
C GLU A 88 -14.62 -11.07 1.61
N PHE A 89 -13.44 -11.60 1.30
CA PHE A 89 -12.21 -10.81 1.31
C PHE A 89 -12.29 -9.68 0.29
N TRP A 90 -12.60 -9.97 -0.98
CA TRP A 90 -12.67 -8.95 -2.03
C TRP A 90 -13.78 -7.93 -1.80
N ILE A 91 -14.96 -8.35 -1.36
CA ILE A 91 -16.04 -7.42 -0.96
C ILE A 91 -15.52 -6.48 0.14
N GLY A 92 -14.87 -7.03 1.17
CA GLY A 92 -14.30 -6.24 2.25
C GLY A 92 -13.26 -5.22 1.78
N ARG A 93 -12.43 -5.58 0.79
CA ARG A 93 -11.41 -4.69 0.21
C ARG A 93 -12.00 -3.62 -0.70
N PHE A 94 -12.98 -3.99 -1.53
CA PHE A 94 -13.70 -3.05 -2.39
C PHE A 94 -14.31 -1.91 -1.57
N PHE A 95 -15.10 -2.25 -0.54
CA PHE A 95 -15.75 -1.27 0.35
C PHE A 95 -14.78 -0.57 1.30
N ARG A 96 -13.52 -1.02 1.40
CA ARG A 96 -12.47 -0.34 2.16
C ARG A 96 -11.76 0.71 1.30
N LEU A 97 -11.51 0.43 0.03
CA LEU A 97 -10.67 1.25 -0.85
C LEU A 97 -11.48 2.21 -1.75
N TYR A 98 -12.38 1.68 -2.57
CA TYR A 98 -13.06 2.45 -3.63
C TYR A 98 -13.86 3.66 -3.13
N PRO A 99 -14.58 3.64 -2.00
CA PRO A 99 -15.35 4.79 -1.55
C PRO A 99 -14.50 6.04 -1.31
N ALA A 100 -13.38 5.91 -0.58
CA ALA A 100 -12.51 7.06 -0.34
C ALA A 100 -11.67 7.42 -1.56
N TRP A 101 -11.29 6.43 -2.38
CA TRP A 101 -10.66 6.65 -3.68
C TRP A 101 -11.55 7.53 -4.58
N LEU A 102 -12.85 7.23 -4.67
CA LEU A 102 -13.81 8.00 -5.46
C LEU A 102 -13.95 9.44 -4.95
N VAL A 103 -13.97 9.64 -3.62
CA VAL A 103 -13.96 10.98 -3.02
C VAL A 103 -12.70 11.74 -3.40
N ALA A 104 -11.53 11.11 -3.34
CA ALA A 104 -10.27 11.76 -3.66
C ALA A 104 -10.20 12.19 -5.14
N VAL A 105 -10.56 11.30 -6.07
CA VAL A 105 -10.59 11.60 -7.50
C VAL A 105 -11.67 12.63 -7.84
N GLY A 106 -12.87 12.50 -7.27
CA GLY A 106 -13.97 13.46 -7.45
C GLY A 106 -13.61 14.85 -6.92
N LEU A 107 -12.93 14.93 -5.78
CA LEU A 107 -12.45 16.19 -5.23
C LEU A 107 -11.34 16.80 -6.11
N ALA A 108 -10.40 16.00 -6.61
CA ALA A 108 -9.38 16.49 -7.54
C ALA A 108 -10.00 17.07 -8.83
N LEU A 109 -11.00 16.38 -9.39
CA LEU A 109 -11.78 16.86 -10.54
C LEU A 109 -12.51 18.18 -10.24
N LEU A 110 -13.22 18.25 -9.10
CA LEU A 110 -13.97 19.44 -8.69
C LEU A 110 -13.06 20.65 -8.48
N LEU A 111 -11.95 20.47 -7.76
CA LEU A 111 -10.99 21.54 -7.50
C LEU A 111 -10.25 21.96 -8.77
N GLY A 112 -10.04 21.04 -9.72
CA GLY A 112 -9.51 21.35 -11.05
C GLY A 112 -10.48 22.20 -11.86
N ALA A 113 -11.75 21.80 -11.94
CA ALA A 113 -12.79 22.49 -12.70
C ALA A 113 -13.07 23.92 -12.20
N THR A 114 -12.90 24.15 -10.89
CA THR A 114 -13.05 25.49 -10.27
C THR A 114 -11.81 26.36 -10.40
N GLY A 115 -10.69 25.83 -10.91
CA GLY A 115 -9.41 26.53 -10.94
C GLY A 115 -8.86 26.81 -9.54
N VAL A 116 -9.16 25.97 -8.55
CA VAL A 116 -8.59 26.06 -7.18
C VAL A 116 -7.37 25.14 -7.03
N SER A 117 -7.23 24.14 -7.90
CA SER A 117 -6.05 23.26 -8.00
C SER A 117 -5.61 23.08 -9.46
N TRP A 118 -4.48 22.42 -9.70
CA TRP A 118 -4.02 22.11 -11.06
C TRP A 118 -4.88 21.04 -11.76
N GLY A 119 -5.85 20.43 -11.07
CA GLY A 119 -6.71 19.42 -11.64
C GLY A 119 -5.98 18.10 -11.92
N LEU A 120 -6.48 17.36 -12.91
CA LEU A 120 -5.89 16.10 -13.33
C LEU A 120 -4.72 16.32 -14.31
N PRO A 121 -3.74 15.40 -14.37
CA PRO A 121 -2.71 15.45 -15.41
C PRO A 121 -3.33 15.40 -16.82
N ALA A 122 -2.92 16.32 -17.70
CA ALA A 122 -3.46 16.43 -19.07
C ALA A 122 -3.34 15.13 -19.90
N ALA A 123 -2.30 14.33 -19.66
CA ALA A 123 -2.10 13.03 -20.30
C ALA A 123 -3.25 12.03 -20.02
N LEU A 124 -4.07 12.24 -18.99
CA LEU A 124 -5.26 11.41 -18.75
C LEU A 124 -6.36 11.67 -19.77
N ASP A 125 -6.46 12.90 -20.27
CA ASP A 125 -7.48 13.34 -21.23
C ASP A 125 -7.17 12.88 -22.66
N GLU A 126 -5.90 12.54 -22.96
CA GLU A 126 -5.52 11.97 -24.25
C GLU A 126 -6.19 10.61 -24.50
N ARG A 127 -6.45 9.84 -23.44
CA ARG A 127 -7.00 8.47 -23.51
C ARG A 127 -7.96 8.20 -22.35
N PRO A 128 -9.12 8.86 -22.29
CA PRO A 128 -9.95 8.91 -21.08
C PRO A 128 -10.47 7.53 -20.65
N TRP A 129 -10.87 6.68 -21.62
CA TRP A 129 -11.38 5.34 -21.32
C TRP A 129 -10.29 4.40 -20.79
N THR A 130 -9.11 4.43 -21.40
CA THR A 130 -7.93 3.67 -20.96
C THR A 130 -7.50 4.12 -19.57
N SER A 131 -7.43 5.43 -19.36
CA SER A 131 -7.11 6.04 -18.06
C SER A 131 -8.12 5.61 -16.99
N ALA A 132 -9.42 5.71 -17.28
CA ALA A 132 -10.47 5.28 -16.36
C ALA A 132 -10.35 3.79 -16.03
N LEU A 133 -10.15 2.91 -17.02
CA LEU A 133 -10.00 1.48 -16.81
C LEU A 133 -8.78 1.12 -15.93
N ALA A 134 -7.64 1.78 -16.19
CA ALA A 134 -6.42 1.58 -15.40
C ALA A 134 -6.62 1.99 -13.92
N HIS A 135 -7.31 3.10 -13.69
CA HIS A 135 -7.63 3.56 -12.34
C HIS A 135 -8.71 2.71 -11.65
N LEU A 136 -9.71 2.24 -12.39
CA LEU A 136 -10.76 1.35 -11.87
C LEU A 136 -10.21 -0.01 -11.46
N THR A 137 -9.13 -0.49 -12.08
CA THR A 137 -8.42 -1.70 -11.63
C THR A 137 -7.43 -1.41 -10.49
N MET A 138 -7.21 -0.13 -10.16
CA MET A 138 -6.13 0.36 -9.29
C MET A 138 -4.73 -0.02 -9.78
N LEU A 139 -4.54 -0.36 -11.05
CA LEU A 139 -3.24 -0.79 -11.60
C LEU A 139 -2.57 0.30 -12.46
N GLN A 140 -3.03 1.55 -12.39
CA GLN A 140 -2.56 2.64 -13.27
C GLN A 140 -1.04 2.81 -13.27
N ASP A 141 -0.38 2.67 -12.11
CA ASP A 141 1.06 2.83 -11.98
C ASP A 141 1.88 1.69 -12.62
N LEU A 142 1.22 0.55 -12.85
CA LEU A 142 1.77 -0.65 -13.46
C LEU A 142 1.27 -0.85 -14.90
N LEU A 143 0.49 0.09 -15.43
CA LEU A 143 -0.05 0.07 -16.79
C LEU A 143 0.43 1.29 -17.59
N GLY A 144 1.42 2.01 -17.07
CA GLY A 144 1.98 3.22 -17.66
C GLY A 144 1.01 4.41 -17.73
N VAL A 145 -0.04 4.41 -16.90
CA VAL A 145 -1.01 5.51 -16.84
C VAL A 145 -0.65 6.46 -15.70
N PRO A 146 -0.58 7.79 -15.94
CA PRO A 146 -0.35 8.77 -14.88
C PRO A 146 -1.37 8.66 -13.74
N ASN A 147 -0.97 9.01 -12.51
CA ASN A 147 -1.88 8.95 -11.38
C ASN A 147 -2.77 10.21 -11.34
N ALA A 148 -4.09 10.03 -11.27
CA ALA A 148 -5.06 11.12 -11.10
C ALA A 148 -4.78 11.97 -9.85
N VAL A 149 -4.38 11.31 -8.77
CA VAL A 149 -3.79 11.95 -7.59
C VAL A 149 -2.47 11.24 -7.33
N ASN A 150 -1.36 12.00 -7.18
CA ASN A 150 0.00 11.44 -7.15
C ASN A 150 0.12 10.19 -6.25
N VAL A 151 -0.42 10.24 -5.03
CA VAL A 151 -0.32 9.20 -4.00
C VAL A 151 -0.99 7.86 -4.33
N LEU A 152 -1.82 7.81 -5.39
CA LEU A 152 -2.52 6.60 -5.81
C LEU A 152 -1.59 5.49 -6.30
N TRP A 153 -0.32 5.81 -6.63
CA TRP A 153 0.68 4.84 -7.05
C TRP A 153 0.81 3.66 -6.07
N THR A 154 0.80 3.95 -4.77
CA THR A 154 0.90 2.93 -3.71
C THR A 154 -0.24 1.91 -3.72
N LEU A 155 -1.44 2.30 -4.18
CA LEU A 155 -2.60 1.41 -4.25
C LEU A 155 -2.40 0.33 -5.31
N SER A 156 -1.61 0.59 -6.36
CA SER A 156 -1.29 -0.42 -7.38
C SER A 156 -0.48 -1.57 -6.81
N TYR A 157 0.52 -1.26 -5.99
CA TYR A 157 1.32 -2.28 -5.30
C TYR A 157 0.52 -3.01 -4.23
N GLU A 158 -0.36 -2.31 -3.51
CA GLU A 158 -1.27 -2.95 -2.56
C GLU A 158 -2.28 -3.88 -3.25
N MET A 159 -2.81 -3.49 -4.42
CA MET A 159 -3.69 -4.34 -5.23
C MET A 159 -2.97 -5.59 -5.74
N VAL A 160 -1.75 -5.43 -6.28
CA VAL A 160 -0.91 -6.58 -6.68
C VAL A 160 -0.66 -7.51 -5.50
N PHE A 161 -0.34 -6.97 -4.32
CA PHE A 161 -0.19 -7.79 -3.12
C PHE A 161 -1.47 -8.57 -2.77
N TYR A 162 -2.65 -7.96 -2.92
CA TYR A 162 -3.93 -8.65 -2.69
C TYR A 162 -4.15 -9.79 -3.68
N LEU A 163 -3.81 -9.58 -4.96
CA LEU A 163 -3.87 -10.60 -6.00
C LEU A 163 -2.93 -11.77 -5.69
N LEU A 164 -1.67 -11.49 -5.33
CA LEU A 164 -0.67 -12.51 -5.00
C LEU A 164 -1.04 -13.29 -3.73
N VAL A 165 -1.52 -12.62 -2.68
CA VAL A 165 -1.98 -13.29 -1.45
C VAL A 165 -3.19 -14.18 -1.72
N THR A 166 -4.13 -13.73 -2.56
CA THR A 166 -5.28 -14.54 -2.97
C THR A 166 -4.83 -15.78 -3.75
N ALA A 167 -3.90 -15.61 -4.70
CA ALA A 167 -3.31 -16.70 -5.48
C ALA A 167 -2.62 -17.73 -4.56
N LEU A 168 -1.77 -17.29 -3.63
CA LEU A 168 -1.11 -18.15 -2.64
C LEU A 168 -2.10 -18.92 -1.75
N PHE A 169 -3.15 -18.22 -1.29
CA PHE A 169 -4.18 -18.81 -0.43
C PHE A 169 -4.92 -19.95 -1.14
N LEU A 170 -5.33 -19.72 -2.39
CA LEU A 170 -6.05 -20.69 -3.22
C LEU A 170 -5.16 -21.84 -3.71
N ALA A 171 -3.86 -21.60 -3.89
CA ALA A 171 -2.87 -22.63 -4.19
C ALA A 171 -2.55 -23.53 -2.98
N GLY A 172 -3.02 -23.18 -1.78
CA GLY A 172 -2.67 -23.90 -0.54
C GLY A 172 -1.25 -23.61 -0.05
N ALA A 173 -0.54 -22.65 -0.66
CA ALA A 173 0.84 -22.30 -0.36
C ALA A 173 0.97 -21.29 0.80
N ARG A 174 0.07 -21.33 1.80
CA ARG A 174 0.00 -20.34 2.89
C ARG A 174 1.28 -20.26 3.74
N ARG A 175 2.04 -21.35 3.83
CA ARG A 175 3.34 -21.41 4.53
C ARG A 175 4.52 -20.93 3.67
N ALA A 176 4.29 -20.50 2.43
CA ALA A 176 5.35 -20.04 1.55
C ALA A 176 5.69 -18.55 1.74
N SER A 177 4.96 -17.79 2.57
CA SER A 177 5.14 -16.34 2.71
C SER A 177 6.59 -15.91 2.99
N ALA A 178 7.31 -16.61 3.87
CA ALA A 178 8.73 -16.33 4.12
C ALA A 178 9.62 -16.62 2.90
N ARG A 179 9.37 -17.70 2.16
CA ARG A 179 10.11 -18.05 0.93
C ARG A 179 9.81 -17.08 -0.19
N VAL A 180 8.58 -16.62 -0.30
CA VAL A 180 8.17 -15.61 -1.27
C VAL A 180 8.80 -14.26 -0.94
N ALA A 181 8.78 -13.84 0.33
CA ALA A 181 9.47 -12.63 0.78
C ALA A 181 10.97 -12.67 0.45
N LEU A 182 11.64 -13.77 0.80
CA LEU A 182 13.06 -13.96 0.50
C LEU A 182 13.31 -13.99 -1.01
N GLY A 183 12.49 -14.69 -1.79
CA GLY A 183 12.60 -14.77 -3.24
C GLY A 183 12.52 -13.40 -3.89
N PHE A 184 11.56 -12.56 -3.50
CA PHE A 184 11.46 -11.18 -3.97
C PHE A 184 12.63 -10.31 -3.50
N GLY A 185 13.10 -10.47 -2.26
CA GLY A 185 14.27 -9.76 -1.76
C GLY A 185 15.55 -10.13 -2.52
N VAL A 186 15.76 -11.42 -2.78
CA VAL A 186 16.89 -11.93 -3.56
C VAL A 186 16.78 -11.47 -5.01
N ALA A 187 15.58 -11.51 -5.60
CA ALA A 187 15.32 -10.97 -6.93
C ALA A 187 15.65 -9.47 -6.98
N ALA A 188 15.18 -8.65 -6.02
CA ALA A 188 15.51 -7.22 -5.96
C ALA A 188 17.03 -6.99 -5.83
N ALA A 189 17.70 -7.80 -5.01
CA ALA A 189 19.13 -7.70 -4.78
C ALA A 189 19.97 -8.20 -5.97
N ILE A 190 19.52 -9.20 -6.73
CA ILE A 190 20.27 -9.77 -7.87
C ILE A 190 19.89 -9.07 -9.18
N LEU A 191 18.60 -9.05 -9.49
CA LEU A 191 17.99 -8.41 -10.66
C LEU A 191 17.89 -6.90 -10.41
N GLY A 192 19.03 -6.24 -10.15
CA GLY A 192 19.09 -4.78 -9.95
C GLY A 192 18.51 -4.00 -11.13
N VAL A 193 18.94 -2.75 -11.36
CA VAL A 193 18.38 -1.85 -12.40
C VAL A 193 18.53 -2.39 -13.86
N ALA A 194 18.89 -3.66 -14.03
CA ALA A 194 18.74 -4.46 -15.22
C ALA A 194 17.30 -4.76 -15.65
N LEU A 195 16.30 -4.56 -14.78
CA LEU A 195 14.91 -4.73 -15.15
C LEU A 195 14.38 -3.50 -15.90
N PRO A 196 13.97 -3.65 -17.16
CA PRO A 196 13.49 -2.53 -17.94
C PRO A 196 12.09 -2.12 -17.45
N SER A 197 11.93 -0.83 -17.13
CA SER A 197 10.69 -0.24 -16.62
C SER A 197 9.84 0.34 -17.75
N GLY A 198 8.53 0.07 -17.72
CA GLY A 198 7.60 0.61 -18.70
C GLY A 198 7.73 -0.01 -20.09
N LEU A 199 8.32 -1.22 -20.22
CA LEU A 199 8.53 -1.86 -21.53
C LEU A 199 7.22 -2.12 -22.27
N LEU A 200 6.20 -2.55 -21.53
CA LEU A 200 4.94 -2.94 -22.14
C LEU A 200 4.19 -1.69 -22.54
N ALA A 201 4.02 -0.75 -21.62
CA ALA A 201 3.32 0.51 -21.86
C ALA A 201 4.00 1.37 -22.93
N SER A 202 5.34 1.39 -23.01
CA SER A 202 6.05 2.13 -24.05
C SER A 202 5.89 1.50 -25.44
N ARG A 203 5.88 0.17 -25.53
CA ARG A 203 5.76 -0.55 -26.81
C ARG A 203 4.34 -0.50 -27.34
N TRP A 204 3.35 -0.86 -26.52
CA TRP A 204 1.93 -0.86 -26.91
C TRP A 204 1.06 -0.04 -25.95
N PRO A 205 1.15 1.30 -26.01
CA PRO A 205 0.38 2.17 -25.14
C PRO A 205 -1.13 1.91 -25.27
N GLY A 206 -1.83 1.65 -24.16
CA GLY A 206 -3.28 1.42 -24.09
C GLY A 206 -3.76 0.00 -24.45
N GLY A 207 -3.10 -0.66 -25.41
CA GLY A 207 -3.35 -2.09 -25.69
C GLY A 207 -3.00 -2.95 -24.48
N THR A 208 -1.89 -2.64 -23.80
CA THR A 208 -1.48 -3.28 -22.55
C THR A 208 -2.52 -3.15 -21.46
N THR A 209 -3.08 -1.95 -21.27
CA THR A 209 -4.13 -1.68 -20.28
C THR A 209 -5.36 -2.54 -20.53
N PHE A 210 -5.85 -2.59 -21.77
CA PHE A 210 -7.05 -3.33 -22.11
C PHE A 210 -6.83 -4.85 -21.94
N VAL A 211 -5.72 -5.37 -22.47
CA VAL A 211 -5.37 -6.79 -22.33
C VAL A 211 -5.17 -7.16 -20.87
N ALA A 212 -4.45 -6.36 -20.10
CA ALA A 212 -4.24 -6.60 -18.67
C ALA A 212 -5.57 -6.61 -17.89
N ALA A 213 -6.47 -5.66 -18.18
CA ALA A 213 -7.79 -5.62 -17.56
C ALA A 213 -8.63 -6.86 -17.91
N LEU A 214 -8.67 -7.27 -19.19
CA LEU A 214 -9.37 -8.48 -19.61
C LEU A 214 -8.81 -9.74 -18.95
N VAL A 215 -7.48 -9.89 -18.95
CA VAL A 215 -6.77 -11.01 -18.31
C VAL A 215 -7.05 -11.03 -16.80
N LEU A 216 -7.06 -9.87 -16.15
CA LEU A 216 -7.39 -9.74 -14.73
C LEU A 216 -8.83 -10.19 -14.46
N VAL A 217 -9.81 -9.69 -15.22
CA VAL A 217 -11.23 -10.05 -15.05
C VAL A 217 -11.44 -11.54 -15.29
N ALA A 218 -10.88 -12.09 -16.36
CA ALA A 218 -10.97 -13.52 -16.67
C ALA A 218 -10.29 -14.38 -15.59
N GLY A 219 -9.11 -13.95 -15.12
CA GLY A 219 -8.39 -14.60 -14.03
C GLY A 219 -9.20 -14.61 -12.74
N LEU A 220 -9.74 -13.47 -12.32
CA LEU A 220 -10.58 -13.33 -11.12
C LEU A 220 -11.87 -14.15 -11.22
N ALA A 221 -12.53 -14.17 -12.38
CA ALA A 221 -13.70 -15.01 -12.62
C ALA A 221 -13.35 -16.51 -12.48
N ALA A 222 -12.20 -16.93 -13.03
CA ALA A 222 -11.70 -18.29 -12.89
C ALA A 222 -11.39 -18.66 -11.42
N LEU A 223 -10.92 -17.71 -10.60
CA LEU A 223 -10.70 -17.93 -9.16
C LEU A 223 -11.99 -18.29 -8.40
N LEU A 224 -13.12 -17.74 -8.84
CA LEU A 224 -14.44 -18.00 -8.24
C LEU A 224 -15.09 -19.29 -8.74
N SER A 225 -14.47 -19.98 -9.71
CA SER A 225 -15.00 -21.23 -10.25
C SER A 225 -14.95 -22.37 -9.23
N GLY A 226 -16.02 -23.17 -9.17
CA GLY A 226 -16.06 -24.41 -8.40
C GLY A 226 -15.13 -25.50 -8.95
N ARG A 227 -14.77 -25.44 -10.24
CA ARG A 227 -13.91 -26.42 -10.89
C ARG A 227 -12.44 -26.22 -10.51
N ARG A 228 -11.82 -27.23 -9.90
CA ARG A 228 -10.42 -27.16 -9.42
C ARG A 228 -9.41 -26.79 -10.52
N ALA A 229 -9.58 -27.32 -11.74
CA ALA A 229 -8.69 -27.03 -12.86
C ALA A 229 -8.77 -25.56 -13.30
N VAL A 230 -10.00 -25.04 -13.48
CA VAL A 230 -10.26 -23.63 -13.84
C VAL A 230 -9.71 -22.69 -12.76
N ARG A 231 -9.93 -23.03 -11.49
CA ARG A 231 -9.39 -22.25 -10.37
C ARG A 231 -7.86 -22.21 -10.36
N ARG A 232 -7.18 -23.33 -10.63
CA ARG A 232 -5.71 -23.39 -10.73
C ARG A 232 -5.21 -22.55 -11.91
N ALA A 233 -5.89 -22.61 -13.06
CA ALA A 233 -5.57 -21.76 -14.20
C ALA A 233 -5.74 -20.27 -13.86
N GLY A 234 -6.84 -19.90 -13.18
CA GLY A 234 -7.05 -18.53 -12.70
C GLY A 234 -5.96 -18.05 -11.75
N VAL A 235 -5.51 -18.90 -10.82
CA VAL A 235 -4.38 -18.61 -9.92
C VAL A 235 -3.11 -18.33 -10.70
N ALA A 236 -2.78 -19.18 -11.69
CA ALA A 236 -1.61 -18.99 -12.52
C ALA A 236 -1.71 -17.70 -13.35
N VAL A 237 -2.84 -17.44 -13.99
CA VAL A 237 -3.07 -16.23 -14.80
C VAL A 237 -2.90 -14.97 -13.97
N VAL A 238 -3.55 -14.88 -12.81
CA VAL A 238 -3.48 -13.70 -11.95
C VAL A 238 -2.06 -13.49 -11.40
N ALA A 239 -1.40 -14.56 -10.96
CA ALA A 239 -0.04 -14.47 -10.45
C ALA A 239 0.95 -14.04 -11.54
N THR A 240 0.86 -14.64 -12.74
CA THR A 240 1.69 -14.26 -13.88
C THR A 240 1.46 -12.82 -14.30
N LEU A 241 0.20 -12.39 -14.42
CA LEU A 241 -0.10 -10.99 -14.75
C LEU A 241 0.52 -10.03 -13.72
N ALA A 242 0.29 -10.29 -12.44
CA ALA A 242 0.81 -9.46 -11.35
C ALA A 242 2.35 -9.38 -11.37
N LEU A 243 3.04 -10.50 -11.55
CA LEU A 243 4.50 -10.55 -11.64
C LEU A 243 5.04 -9.83 -12.88
N THR A 244 4.40 -10.05 -14.04
CA THR A 244 4.79 -9.40 -15.31
C THR A 244 4.69 -7.89 -15.20
N LEU A 245 3.56 -7.37 -14.68
CA LEU A 245 3.37 -5.93 -14.52
C LEU A 245 4.35 -5.31 -13.50
N LEU A 246 4.57 -6.01 -12.38
CA LEU A 246 5.51 -5.57 -11.33
C LEU A 246 6.96 -5.44 -11.85
N ILE A 247 7.38 -6.38 -12.70
CA ILE A 247 8.77 -6.47 -13.18
C ILE A 247 9.00 -5.59 -14.41
N LEU A 248 8.06 -5.58 -15.36
CA LEU A 248 8.27 -4.99 -16.69
C LEU A 248 7.68 -3.60 -16.87
N ASP A 249 6.70 -3.20 -16.06
CA ASP A 249 5.89 -2.00 -16.33
C ASP A 249 5.72 -1.06 -15.13
N SER A 250 6.38 -1.37 -14.02
CA SER A 250 6.40 -0.52 -12.82
C SER A 250 7.02 0.85 -13.08
N ARG A 251 6.24 1.92 -12.85
CA ARG A 251 6.68 3.31 -13.02
C ARG A 251 7.82 3.73 -12.10
N ILE A 252 7.84 3.24 -10.87
CA ILE A 252 8.90 3.51 -9.87
C ILE A 252 10.16 2.64 -10.07
N GLY A 253 10.18 1.80 -11.10
CA GLY A 253 11.25 0.85 -11.37
C GLY A 253 11.05 -0.53 -10.74
N GLY A 254 11.48 -1.58 -11.44
CA GLY A 254 11.26 -2.97 -11.02
C GLY A 254 11.91 -3.33 -9.68
N VAL A 255 13.10 -2.79 -9.39
CA VAL A 255 13.84 -3.07 -8.13
C VAL A 255 13.03 -2.62 -6.92
N GLU A 256 12.54 -1.38 -6.94
CA GLU A 256 11.79 -0.82 -5.83
C GLU A 256 10.49 -1.59 -5.60
N SER A 257 9.83 -1.96 -6.68
CA SER A 257 8.60 -2.75 -6.67
C SER A 257 8.80 -4.15 -6.09
N LEU A 258 9.91 -4.81 -6.41
CA LEU A 258 10.32 -6.06 -5.77
C LEU A 258 10.61 -5.86 -4.27
N CYS A 259 11.28 -4.77 -3.88
CA CYS A 259 11.53 -4.41 -2.48
C CYS A 259 10.23 -4.18 -1.69
N ILE A 260 9.25 -3.50 -2.29
CA ILE A 260 7.92 -3.28 -1.71
C ILE A 260 7.24 -4.63 -1.45
N ILE A 261 7.13 -5.49 -2.48
CA ILE A 261 6.46 -6.77 -2.36
C ILE A 261 7.21 -7.72 -1.39
N ALA A 262 8.53 -7.73 -1.40
CA ALA A 262 9.35 -8.45 -0.41
C ALA A 262 9.01 -8.00 1.01
N THR A 263 8.93 -6.69 1.23
CA THR A 263 8.60 -6.08 2.53
C THR A 263 7.19 -6.47 3.00
N MET A 264 6.19 -6.43 2.11
CA MET A 264 4.82 -6.82 2.44
C MET A 264 4.73 -8.31 2.81
N PHE A 265 5.36 -9.20 2.03
CA PHE A 265 5.40 -10.63 2.37
C PHE A 265 6.22 -10.93 3.62
N ALA A 266 7.23 -10.11 3.94
CA ALA A 266 7.97 -10.25 5.18
C ALA A 266 7.08 -9.90 6.40
N GLY A 267 6.24 -8.86 6.31
CA GLY A 267 5.19 -8.60 7.30
C GLY A 267 4.22 -9.78 7.48
N THR A 268 3.85 -10.45 6.38
CA THR A 268 3.06 -11.69 6.42
C THR A 268 3.78 -12.81 7.16
N ALA A 269 5.08 -12.99 6.89
CA ALA A 269 5.89 -14.02 7.50
C ALA A 269 6.11 -13.76 9.00
N VAL A 270 6.33 -12.52 9.42
CA VAL A 270 6.35 -12.12 10.84
C VAL A 270 5.07 -12.58 11.54
N ARG A 271 3.92 -12.26 10.96
CA ARG A 271 2.62 -12.68 11.52
C ARG A 271 2.49 -14.20 11.56
N ALA A 272 2.92 -14.89 10.50
CA ALA A 272 2.83 -16.34 10.43
C ALA A 272 3.74 -17.05 11.46
N VAL A 273 4.90 -16.48 11.80
CA VAL A 273 5.73 -16.94 12.93
C VAL A 273 5.01 -16.74 14.25
N GLN A 274 4.39 -15.58 14.48
CA GLN A 274 3.67 -15.29 15.73
C GLN A 274 2.45 -16.17 15.95
N ASP A 275 1.71 -16.48 14.88
CA ASP A 275 0.56 -17.37 14.93
C ASP A 275 0.97 -18.87 14.99
N GLY A 276 2.27 -19.19 15.08
CA GLY A 276 2.78 -20.57 15.16
C GLY A 276 2.69 -21.38 13.85
N ARG A 277 2.46 -20.72 12.71
CA ARG A 277 2.29 -21.39 11.41
C ARG A 277 3.59 -21.66 10.68
N LEU A 278 4.58 -20.80 10.90
CA LEU A 278 5.95 -21.00 10.47
C LEU A 278 6.80 -21.41 11.66
N ARG A 279 7.78 -22.29 11.42
CA ARG A 279 8.79 -22.61 12.43
C ARG A 279 9.53 -21.31 12.78
N PRO A 280 9.72 -21.00 14.07
CA PRO A 280 10.24 -19.72 14.50
C PRO A 280 11.64 -19.44 13.95
N TRP A 281 12.52 -20.43 13.93
CA TRP A 281 13.90 -20.27 13.45
C TRP A 281 14.03 -19.97 11.95
N PRO A 282 13.71 -20.90 11.02
CA PRO A 282 13.90 -20.62 9.59
C PRO A 282 12.97 -19.50 9.11
N GLY A 283 11.77 -19.36 9.68
CA GLY A 283 10.87 -18.25 9.36
C GLY A 283 11.44 -16.89 9.77
N ALA A 284 11.95 -16.77 11.00
CA ALA A 284 12.54 -15.51 11.48
C ALA A 284 13.86 -15.19 10.77
N ALA A 285 14.71 -16.17 10.51
CA ALA A 285 15.97 -15.97 9.78
C ALA A 285 15.71 -15.42 8.38
N MET A 286 14.75 -15.99 7.65
CA MET A 286 14.40 -15.52 6.30
C MET A 286 13.83 -14.10 6.33
N VAL A 287 13.00 -13.77 7.32
CA VAL A 287 12.46 -12.41 7.48
C VAL A 287 13.55 -11.41 7.85
N ALA A 288 14.51 -11.79 8.70
CA ALA A 288 15.61 -10.93 9.12
C ALA A 288 16.55 -10.56 7.96
N VAL A 289 16.66 -11.43 6.95
CA VAL A 289 17.47 -11.19 5.75
C VAL A 289 16.80 -10.20 4.78
N VAL A 290 15.47 -10.12 4.74
CA VAL A 290 14.73 -9.22 3.83
C VAL A 290 15.16 -7.75 3.93
N PRO A 291 15.19 -7.10 5.12
CA PRO A 291 15.64 -5.70 5.19
C PRO A 291 17.06 -5.54 4.68
N VAL A 292 17.97 -6.49 4.94
CA VAL A 292 19.35 -6.43 4.44
C VAL A 292 19.39 -6.46 2.91
N LEU A 293 18.64 -7.36 2.29
CA LEU A 293 18.56 -7.45 0.82
C LEU A 293 17.96 -6.19 0.20
N VAL A 294 16.93 -5.62 0.82
CA VAL A 294 16.29 -4.39 0.39
C VAL A 294 17.26 -3.19 0.48
N LEU A 295 18.06 -3.10 1.55
CA LEU A 295 19.08 -2.07 1.70
C LEU A 295 20.21 -2.22 0.67
N ILE A 296 20.67 -3.45 0.43
CA ILE A 296 21.67 -3.73 -0.61
C ILE A 296 21.13 -3.32 -1.99
N ALA A 297 19.86 -3.60 -2.28
CA ALA A 297 19.22 -3.19 -3.53
C ALA A 297 19.17 -1.66 -3.69
N GLY A 298 18.88 -0.92 -2.60
CA GLY A 298 18.83 0.55 -2.59
C GLY A 298 20.18 1.23 -2.80
N LEU A 299 21.26 0.63 -2.31
CA LEU A 299 22.62 1.18 -2.41
C LEU A 299 23.31 0.89 -3.75
N ARG A 300 22.69 0.11 -4.64
CA ARG A 300 23.29 -0.23 -5.94
C ARG A 300 23.18 0.95 -6.91
N THR A 301 24.31 1.27 -7.53
CA THR A 301 24.34 2.18 -8.68
C THR A 301 23.63 1.54 -9.86
N PRO A 302 22.75 2.27 -10.58
CA PRO A 302 22.17 1.78 -11.83
C PRO A 302 23.29 1.48 -12.84
N PRO A 303 23.13 0.47 -13.71
CA PRO A 303 24.02 0.30 -14.84
C PRO A 303 23.91 1.52 -15.76
N ALA A 304 25.00 1.83 -16.47
CA ALA A 304 25.11 3.07 -17.24
C ALA A 304 23.96 3.31 -18.24
N TRP A 305 23.39 2.25 -18.82
CA TRP A 305 22.27 2.33 -19.76
C TRP A 305 20.92 2.68 -19.09
N ALA A 306 20.79 2.50 -17.78
CA ALA A 306 19.60 2.90 -17.03
C ALA A 306 19.60 4.39 -16.66
N LEU A 307 20.78 5.03 -16.69
CA LEU A 307 20.94 6.46 -16.42
C LEU A 307 20.44 7.34 -17.59
N SER A 308 20.33 6.78 -18.79
CA SER A 308 19.92 7.51 -20.00
C SER A 308 18.40 7.59 -20.22
N GLY A 309 17.57 7.24 -19.23
CA GLY A 309 16.11 7.40 -19.34
C GLY A 309 15.24 6.68 -18.31
N GLY A 310 15.82 6.09 -17.25
CA GLY A 310 15.09 5.38 -16.19
C GLY A 310 14.83 6.21 -14.93
N PRO A 311 14.08 5.67 -13.94
CA PRO A 311 13.93 6.29 -12.64
C PRO A 311 15.29 6.51 -11.95
N GLN A 312 15.39 7.59 -11.16
CA GLN A 312 16.59 7.91 -10.36
C GLN A 312 17.02 6.72 -9.49
N PRO A 313 18.33 6.52 -9.25
CA PRO A 313 18.80 5.56 -8.27
C PRO A 313 18.13 5.77 -6.92
N LEU A 314 17.76 4.68 -6.23
CA LEU A 314 17.13 4.72 -4.92
C LEU A 314 17.98 5.48 -3.90
N GLY A 315 19.30 5.27 -3.89
CA GLY A 315 20.20 6.10 -3.09
C GLY A 315 20.27 5.72 -1.61
N ARG A 316 21.05 6.51 -0.87
CA ARG A 316 21.33 6.28 0.57
C ARG A 316 20.16 6.73 1.45
N ASP A 317 19.59 7.88 1.12
CA ASP A 317 18.41 8.47 1.74
C ASP A 317 17.21 7.51 1.76
N TRP A 318 16.92 6.86 0.62
CA TRP A 318 15.90 5.81 0.54
C TRP A 318 16.25 4.60 1.41
N SER A 319 17.50 4.13 1.37
CA SER A 319 17.92 2.97 2.16
C SER A 319 17.77 3.23 3.66
N ILE A 320 18.19 4.41 4.13
CA ILE A 320 18.04 4.82 5.53
C ILE A 320 16.55 4.91 5.89
N ALA A 321 15.71 5.47 5.01
CA ALA A 321 14.26 5.55 5.23
C ALA A 321 13.61 4.17 5.36
N VAL A 322 13.97 3.21 4.51
CA VAL A 322 13.47 1.84 4.57
C VAL A 322 13.96 1.12 5.83
N ALA A 323 15.23 1.29 6.22
CA ALA A 323 15.74 0.77 7.49
C ALA A 323 14.95 1.32 8.69
N ALA A 324 14.70 2.63 8.71
CA ALA A 324 13.91 3.28 9.74
C ALA A 324 12.46 2.77 9.78
N ALA A 325 11.84 2.50 8.63
CA ALA A 325 10.50 1.92 8.54
C ALA A 325 10.45 0.51 9.17
N TRP A 326 11.46 -0.31 8.88
CA TRP A 326 11.62 -1.63 9.49
C TRP A 326 11.82 -1.57 11.00
N LEU A 327 12.71 -0.70 11.48
CA LEU A 327 12.93 -0.48 12.91
C LEU A 327 11.66 0.00 13.61
N THR A 328 10.92 0.90 12.98
CA THR A 328 9.63 1.42 13.49
C THR A 328 8.60 0.31 13.61
N PHE A 329 8.47 -0.55 12.60
CA PHE A 329 7.57 -1.70 12.63
C PHE A 329 7.96 -2.70 13.72
N LEU A 330 9.24 -3.04 13.84
CA LEU A 330 9.76 -3.94 14.88
C LEU A 330 9.59 -3.36 16.28
N GLY A 331 9.79 -2.04 16.46
CA GLY A 331 9.50 -1.32 17.70
C GLY A 331 8.02 -1.39 18.07
N GLY A 332 7.13 -1.13 17.11
CA GLY A 332 5.68 -1.32 17.29
C GLY A 332 5.31 -2.77 17.64
N LEU A 333 5.97 -3.74 17.00
CA LEU A 333 5.80 -5.16 17.28
C LEU A 333 6.25 -5.53 18.69
N ALA A 334 7.36 -4.98 19.18
CA ALA A 334 7.84 -5.17 20.55
C ALA A 334 6.85 -4.58 21.57
N LEU A 335 6.26 -3.43 21.24
CA LEU A 335 5.27 -2.74 22.07
C LEU A 335 3.83 -3.24 21.89
N ARG A 336 3.59 -4.31 21.11
CA ARG A 336 2.24 -4.77 20.72
C ARG A 336 1.26 -5.06 21.86
N HIS A 337 1.78 -5.36 23.06
CA HIS A 337 1.01 -5.68 24.26
C HIS A 337 0.80 -4.47 25.18
N ARG A 338 1.36 -3.31 24.83
CA ARG A 338 1.19 -2.06 25.57
C ARG A 338 -0.01 -1.28 25.03
N ALA A 339 -0.64 -0.49 25.90
CA ALA A 339 -1.66 0.47 25.49
C ALA A 339 -1.01 1.57 24.64
N MET A 340 -1.64 1.88 23.51
CA MET A 340 -1.17 2.94 22.62
C MET A 340 -1.91 4.26 22.90
N PRO A 341 -1.25 5.41 22.69
CA PRO A 341 -1.89 6.72 22.81
C PRO A 341 -3.14 6.81 21.94
N ARG A 342 -4.25 7.29 22.53
CA ARG A 342 -5.56 7.37 21.85
C ARG A 342 -5.51 8.21 20.57
N VAL A 343 -4.71 9.27 20.56
CA VAL A 343 -4.51 10.15 19.40
C VAL A 343 -3.87 9.39 18.23
N LEU A 344 -2.80 8.62 18.47
CA LEU A 344 -2.14 7.84 17.42
C LEU A 344 -3.06 6.74 16.87
N VAL A 345 -3.81 6.06 17.75
CA VAL A 345 -4.81 5.07 17.32
C VAL A 345 -5.89 5.75 16.46
N TRP A 346 -6.39 6.93 16.88
CA TRP A 346 -7.37 7.70 16.12
C TRP A 346 -6.86 8.12 14.74
N LEU A 347 -5.63 8.64 14.67
CA LEU A 347 -4.95 8.95 13.40
C LEU A 347 -4.87 7.71 12.51
N GLY A 348 -4.60 6.54 13.09
CA GLY A 348 -4.65 5.25 12.41
C GLY A 348 -6.00 4.91 11.79
N LEU A 349 -7.11 5.30 12.44
CA LEU A 349 -8.47 5.05 11.94
C LEU A 349 -8.75 5.80 10.65
N VAL A 350 -8.36 7.07 10.64
CA VAL A 350 -8.59 8.02 9.54
C VAL A 350 -7.42 8.04 8.55
N SER A 351 -6.37 7.23 8.79
CA SER A 351 -5.09 7.27 8.07
C SER A 351 -5.26 7.12 6.56
N TYR A 352 -6.26 6.35 6.12
CA TYR A 352 -6.54 6.14 4.70
C TYR A 352 -7.06 7.42 4.04
N SER A 353 -8.00 8.11 4.68
CA SER A 353 -8.49 9.41 4.20
C SER A 353 -7.43 10.50 4.32
N VAL A 354 -6.62 10.52 5.40
CA VAL A 354 -5.48 11.45 5.53
C VAL A 354 -4.52 11.27 4.34
N TYR A 355 -4.16 10.01 4.06
CA TYR A 355 -3.26 9.67 2.95
C TYR A 355 -3.85 10.07 1.59
N LEU A 356 -5.14 9.83 1.34
CA LEU A 356 -5.73 10.13 0.04
C LEU A 356 -6.04 11.62 -0.17
N LEU A 357 -6.49 12.34 0.86
CA LEU A 357 -7.00 13.70 0.69
C LEU A 357 -5.93 14.79 0.84
N HIS A 358 -4.80 14.50 1.47
CA HIS A 358 -3.77 15.51 1.68
C HIS A 358 -3.21 16.16 0.40
N PRO A 359 -3.05 15.47 -0.75
CA PRO A 359 -2.51 16.14 -1.93
C PRO A 359 -3.41 17.26 -2.42
N MET A 360 -4.73 17.12 -2.27
CA MET A 360 -5.71 18.14 -2.64
C MET A 360 -5.58 19.36 -1.73
N VAL A 361 -5.40 19.14 -0.42
CA VAL A 361 -5.17 20.24 0.55
C VAL A 361 -3.83 20.93 0.28
N VAL A 362 -2.77 20.16 0.05
CA VAL A 362 -1.43 20.67 -0.30
C VAL A 362 -1.52 21.53 -1.56
N GLN A 363 -2.21 21.06 -2.60
CA GLN A 363 -2.34 21.82 -3.85
C GLN A 363 -3.11 23.13 -3.68
N VAL A 364 -4.22 23.11 -2.92
CA VAL A 364 -4.99 24.31 -2.60
C VAL A 364 -4.11 25.32 -1.87
N ILE A 365 -3.37 24.87 -0.85
CA ILE A 365 -2.49 25.75 -0.08
C ILE A 365 -1.39 26.30 -0.97
N TRP A 366 -0.72 25.48 -1.77
CA TRP A 366 0.30 25.94 -2.71
C TRP A 366 -0.25 27.03 -3.64
N ARG A 367 -1.46 26.84 -4.18
CA ARG A 367 -2.08 27.86 -5.03
C ARG A 367 -2.40 29.17 -4.29
N LEU A 368 -2.79 29.10 -3.02
CA LEU A 368 -3.08 30.28 -2.18
C LEU A 368 -1.82 31.01 -1.73
N THR A 369 -0.75 30.28 -1.45
CA THR A 369 0.49 30.82 -0.88
C THR A 369 1.47 31.29 -1.96
N GLY A 370 1.38 30.76 -3.19
CA GLY A 370 2.32 31.06 -4.26
C GLY A 370 3.70 30.47 -3.99
N GLU A 371 4.77 31.21 -4.30
CA GLU A 371 6.14 30.73 -4.14
C GLU A 371 6.58 30.71 -2.66
N PRO A 372 7.06 29.57 -2.14
CA PRO A 372 7.46 29.43 -0.73
C PRO A 372 8.50 30.45 -0.25
N ALA A 373 9.40 30.86 -1.15
CA ALA A 373 10.49 31.80 -0.85
C ALA A 373 10.00 33.22 -0.53
N SER A 374 8.78 33.57 -0.97
CA SER A 374 8.20 34.89 -0.76
C SER A 374 7.56 35.07 0.63
N ILE A 375 7.43 34.00 1.42
CA ILE A 375 6.64 33.98 2.64
C ILE A 375 7.53 33.94 3.89
N PRO A 376 7.35 34.88 4.85
CA PRO A 376 8.05 34.84 6.13
C PRO A 376 7.84 33.52 6.88
N GLY A 377 8.88 33.03 7.57
CA GLY A 377 8.85 31.71 8.22
C GLY A 377 7.69 31.49 9.21
N HIS A 378 7.31 32.51 9.97
CA HIS A 378 6.17 32.42 10.91
C HIS A 378 4.83 32.24 10.19
N GLN A 379 4.65 32.86 9.03
CA GLN A 379 3.45 32.67 8.20
C GLN A 379 3.44 31.28 7.58
N ARG A 380 4.60 30.76 7.16
CA ARG A 380 4.72 29.36 6.68
C ARG A 380 4.35 28.35 7.76
N LEU A 381 4.74 28.61 9.01
CA LEU A 381 4.32 27.78 10.15
C LEU A 381 2.80 27.86 10.39
N ALA A 382 2.21 29.04 10.30
CA ALA A 382 0.76 29.19 10.40
C ALA A 382 0.02 28.41 9.29
N TRP A 383 0.51 28.51 8.04
CA TRP A 383 -0.02 27.73 6.92
C TRP A 383 0.16 26.22 7.10
N TYR A 384 1.24 25.77 7.75
CA TYR A 384 1.43 24.36 8.08
C TYR A 384 0.37 23.86 9.09
N VAL A 385 0.05 24.67 10.11
CA VAL A 385 -1.04 24.36 11.05
C VAL A 385 -2.39 24.30 10.34
N VAL A 386 -2.65 25.24 9.42
CA VAL A 386 -3.86 25.23 8.58
C VAL A 386 -3.91 23.97 7.71
N LEU A 387 -2.79 23.59 7.08
CA LEU A 387 -2.66 22.38 6.27
C LEU A 387 -3.03 21.13 7.06
N VAL A 388 -2.35 20.90 8.19
CA VAL A 388 -2.57 19.73 9.03
C VAL A 388 -4.03 19.70 9.52
N SER A 389 -4.56 20.85 9.96
CA SER A 389 -5.95 20.95 10.42
C SER A 389 -6.95 20.63 9.31
N ALA A 390 -6.78 21.19 8.11
CA ALA A 390 -7.64 20.94 6.97
C ALA A 390 -7.58 19.48 6.50
N VAL A 391 -6.39 18.86 6.51
CA VAL A 391 -6.23 17.42 6.22
C VAL A 391 -6.96 16.57 7.26
N LEU A 392 -6.80 16.85 8.55
CA LEU A 392 -7.44 16.06 9.61
C LEU A 392 -8.97 16.22 9.61
N VAL A 393 -9.49 17.43 9.38
CA VAL A 393 -10.93 17.69 9.29
C VAL A 393 -11.53 17.00 8.07
N SER A 394 -10.95 17.17 6.88
CA SER A 394 -11.43 16.51 5.66
C SER A 394 -11.36 14.99 5.77
N ALA A 395 -10.27 14.45 6.34
CA ALA A 395 -10.13 13.01 6.57
C ALA A 395 -11.14 12.47 7.58
N TRP A 396 -11.43 13.22 8.65
CA TRP A 396 -12.46 12.84 9.62
C TRP A 396 -13.85 12.81 8.98
N LEU A 397 -14.19 13.82 8.16
CA LEU A 397 -15.45 13.88 7.42
C LEU A 397 -15.60 12.68 6.46
N ALA A 398 -14.60 12.45 5.60
CA ALA A 398 -14.60 11.32 4.68
C ALA A 398 -14.67 9.97 5.41
N HIS A 399 -13.94 9.83 6.52
CA HIS A 399 -14.01 8.62 7.32
C HIS A 399 -15.39 8.40 7.94
N ARG A 400 -16.01 9.46 8.48
CA ARG A 400 -17.29 9.39 9.20
C ARG A 400 -18.47 9.13 8.26
N TYR A 401 -18.50 9.82 7.12
CA TYR A 401 -19.66 9.86 6.22
C TYR A 401 -19.52 8.96 4.99
N VAL A 402 -18.29 8.58 4.61
CA VAL A 402 -18.06 7.73 3.42
C VAL A 402 -17.48 6.39 3.80
N GLU A 403 -16.30 6.34 4.42
CA GLU A 403 -15.63 5.07 4.70
C GLU A 403 -16.43 4.18 5.67
N ARG A 404 -16.87 4.73 6.81
CA ARG A 404 -17.57 3.94 7.84
C ARG A 404 -18.90 3.36 7.31
N PRO A 405 -19.78 4.13 6.65
CA PRO A 405 -20.99 3.59 6.06
C PRO A 405 -20.71 2.54 4.99
N ALA A 406 -19.77 2.80 4.08
CA ALA A 406 -19.42 1.86 3.02
C ALA A 406 -18.89 0.53 3.59
N GLN A 407 -18.01 0.57 4.60
CA GLN A 407 -17.53 -0.65 5.25
C GLN A 407 -18.63 -1.40 6.02
N ARG A 408 -19.63 -0.70 6.57
CA ARG A 408 -20.80 -1.34 7.19
C ARG A 408 -21.63 -2.06 6.13
N LEU A 409 -21.86 -1.42 4.98
CA LEU A 409 -22.55 -2.02 3.84
C LEU A 409 -21.79 -3.26 3.33
N GLY A 410 -20.49 -3.14 3.12
CA GLY A 410 -19.65 -4.27 2.70
C GLY A 410 -19.68 -5.45 3.66
N ARG A 411 -19.73 -5.21 4.98
CA ARG A 411 -19.90 -6.29 5.97
C ARG A 411 -21.27 -6.97 5.87
N ARG A 412 -22.34 -6.22 5.58
CA ARG A 412 -23.68 -6.81 5.37
C ARG A 412 -23.71 -7.67 4.10
N LEU A 413 -23.17 -7.15 2.99
CA LEU A 413 -23.13 -7.85 1.70
C LEU A 413 -22.22 -9.09 1.73
N ALA A 414 -21.12 -9.05 2.48
CA ALA A 414 -20.24 -10.22 2.64
C ALA A 414 -20.93 -11.38 3.37
N HIS A 415 -21.97 -11.12 4.15
CA HIS A 415 -22.69 -12.15 4.92
C HIS A 415 -24.07 -12.50 4.34
N ALA A 416 -24.52 -11.80 3.30
CA ALA A 416 -25.70 -12.18 2.54
C ALA A 416 -25.36 -13.44 1.72
N ARG A 417 -25.98 -14.57 2.07
CA ARG A 417 -25.78 -15.88 1.42
C ARG A 417 -26.43 -15.92 0.06
#